data_AF-A0A6G6YJ60-F1
#
_entry.id   AF-A0A6G6YJ60-F1
#
_cell.length_a   1.000
_cell.length_b   1.000
_cell.length_c   1.000
_cell.angle_alpha   90.00
_cell.angle_beta   90.00
_cell.angle_gamma   90.00
#
_symmetry.space_group_name_H-M   'P 1'
#
loop_
_entity.id
_entity.type
_entity.pdbx_description
1 polymer ?
#
loop_
_entity_poly.entity_id
_entity_poly.type
_entity_poly.pdbx_seq_one_letter_code
_entity_poly.pdbx_strand_id
1 'polypeptide(L)'
;MKKSKLNSVIFIFIMMIVSVISCQTEVNNNEEVAIDDTVFEVFKTQIVAKEMNGAKNGQTYIANFQGETLECRSFEDNKIAFVIPSDAVLGNSSLEVAELNKKINLNIKDVLLNDTPENVVKTFWTSVDNYTSTLDNSDETSLLKDNLNNVKNVFEKATAEEKKTMATFFSANKDLYDEILKNSPQKSMMLGQDDNLIANENFLMFKTSMYYLATCGVVLWVAKDPFIVSAALVGIYINFKNAKKYGGAFIDTRMLILDSSIQDKSTIDFITGDTKVLNYSFERRSVINGDKGNAFGNFSDFFLKFAEFEGYFEKINSVATWLNQKIPFCNFSMVTNVLIPQQVNSSNVLVNDTTFARAKFSVSNNEVEIEKVNFNSNGKINVQLKLKNQTATQPVVTTLTANYKDDYNEKSKSFNIKVLPKSFITGNWKLLQIVDEDVPADEWEVDEPTGCPGQREDYFYSGVAVFTDTTMKFNISEKYRYYRYDAQCNVVEYKEPTGWQVITANHNNIIESNNLKLTDGKGNNNDGYNWNFNNGIVKILDPNKISLTYSYHDGYELVEMMYVFARQ
;
A
#
# COMPACT_ATOMS: atom_id res chain seq x y z
N MET A 1 12.32 32.48 8.64
CA MET A 1 13.53 31.80 8.13
C MET A 1 13.23 30.32 7.87
N LYS A 2 12.71 29.94 6.70
CA LYS A 2 12.42 28.53 6.35
C LYS A 2 12.45 28.26 4.83
N LYS A 3 13.09 29.13 4.04
CA LYS A 3 13.17 29.04 2.57
C LYS A 3 14.54 28.67 2.02
N SER A 4 15.60 28.57 2.83
CA SER A 4 16.96 28.29 2.31
C SER A 4 17.32 26.81 2.15
N LYS A 5 16.53 25.87 2.72
CA LYS A 5 16.85 24.44 2.67
C LYS A 5 16.35 23.71 1.41
N LEU A 6 15.33 24.24 0.72
CA LEU A 6 14.83 23.64 -0.52
C LEU A 6 15.73 23.97 -1.73
N ASN A 7 16.41 25.12 -1.69
CA ASN A 7 17.32 25.53 -2.75
C ASN A 7 18.64 24.73 -2.76
N SER A 8 19.08 24.15 -1.63
CA SER A 8 20.30 23.31 -1.63
C SER A 8 20.10 21.93 -2.26
N VAL A 9 18.89 21.35 -2.18
CA VAL A 9 18.60 20.05 -2.82
C VAL A 9 18.42 20.21 -4.34
N ILE A 10 17.88 21.34 -4.79
CA ILE A 10 17.75 21.67 -6.22
C ILE A 10 19.11 22.06 -6.82
N PHE A 11 20.02 22.66 -6.04
CA PHE A 11 21.36 23.02 -6.51
C PHE A 11 22.28 21.81 -6.73
N ILE A 12 22.08 20.72 -5.97
CA ILE A 12 22.80 19.45 -6.13
C ILE A 12 22.38 18.73 -7.44
N PHE A 13 21.14 18.94 -7.92
CA PHE A 13 20.69 18.39 -9.20
C PHE A 13 21.17 19.23 -10.41
N ILE A 14 21.37 20.55 -10.24
CA ILE A 14 21.81 21.43 -11.33
C ILE A 14 23.32 21.28 -11.62
N MET A 15 24.17 20.95 -10.64
CA MET A 15 25.61 20.77 -10.91
C MET A 15 25.96 19.42 -11.59
N MET A 16 25.06 18.42 -11.52
CA MET A 16 25.18 17.19 -12.33
C MET A 16 24.59 17.33 -13.75
N ILE A 17 23.79 18.36 -14.03
CA ILE A 17 23.13 18.56 -15.33
C ILE A 17 23.92 19.50 -16.28
N VAL A 18 24.93 20.22 -15.80
CA VAL A 18 25.69 21.18 -16.64
C VAL A 18 26.72 20.51 -17.59
N SER A 19 26.75 19.19 -17.71
CA SER A 19 27.43 18.48 -18.81
C SER A 19 26.52 18.12 -19.99
N VAL A 20 25.27 18.59 -20.01
CA VAL A 20 24.29 18.30 -21.07
C VAL A 20 24.08 19.51 -22.00
N ILE A 21 25.03 19.77 -22.90
CA ILE A 21 24.74 20.35 -24.23
C ILE A 21 25.70 19.70 -25.24
N SER A 22 25.27 18.61 -25.87
CA SER A 22 25.69 18.26 -27.22
C SER A 22 24.44 17.96 -28.03
N CYS A 23 24.25 18.75 -29.07
CA CYS A 23 23.14 18.71 -30.02
C CYS A 23 23.02 17.32 -30.65
N GLN A 24 21.82 16.73 -30.59
CA GLN A 24 21.41 15.73 -31.56
C GLN A 24 21.40 16.37 -32.95
N THR A 25 22.20 15.84 -33.86
CA THR A 25 21.95 15.90 -35.30
C THR A 25 21.96 14.48 -35.86
N GLU A 26 21.25 14.35 -36.98
CA GLU A 26 20.53 13.19 -37.46
C GLU A 26 21.39 11.93 -37.75
N VAL A 27 20.71 10.79 -37.64
CA VAL A 27 21.19 9.44 -37.88
C VAL A 27 21.66 9.27 -39.32
N ASN A 28 22.97 9.08 -39.52
CA ASN A 28 23.53 8.46 -40.72
C ASN A 28 24.02 7.05 -40.35
N ASN A 29 23.51 6.05 -41.08
CA ASN A 29 23.69 4.61 -40.85
C ASN A 29 25.07 4.06 -41.24
N ASN A 30 26.15 4.67 -40.74
CA ASN A 30 27.46 4.03 -40.68
C ASN A 30 27.82 3.88 -39.20
N GLU A 31 28.07 2.65 -38.73
CA GLU A 31 28.46 2.37 -37.34
C GLU A 31 29.87 2.92 -37.07
N GLU A 32 29.97 4.24 -36.88
CA GLU A 32 31.16 4.91 -36.36
C GLU A 32 31.20 4.72 -34.83
N VAL A 33 32.38 4.44 -34.30
CA VAL A 33 32.64 4.44 -32.85
C VAL A 33 32.19 5.79 -32.29
N ALA A 34 31.26 5.79 -31.35
CA ALA A 34 30.84 7.03 -30.72
C ALA A 34 31.98 7.53 -29.80
N ILE A 35 32.68 8.57 -30.25
CA ILE A 35 33.79 9.22 -29.53
C ILE A 35 33.22 10.25 -28.57
N ASP A 36 33.63 10.21 -27.31
CA ASP A 36 33.48 11.36 -26.40
C ASP A 36 34.58 12.38 -26.74
N ASP A 37 34.21 13.47 -27.40
CA ASP A 37 35.13 14.52 -27.86
C ASP A 37 35.77 15.30 -26.68
N THR A 38 35.27 15.13 -25.46
CA THR A 38 35.91 15.71 -24.28
C THR A 38 37.07 14.86 -23.76
N VAL A 39 38.27 15.46 -23.72
CA VAL A 39 39.44 14.86 -23.07
C VAL A 39 39.25 14.94 -21.56
N PHE A 40 39.17 13.80 -20.90
CA PHE A 40 38.97 13.71 -19.46
C PHE A 40 40.31 13.63 -18.73
N GLU A 41 40.56 14.54 -17.80
CA GLU A 41 41.79 14.53 -16.99
C GLU A 41 41.70 13.47 -15.90
N VAL A 42 42.68 12.57 -15.85
CA VAL A 42 42.73 11.47 -14.87
C VAL A 42 44.12 11.34 -14.27
N PHE A 43 44.19 10.87 -13.04
CA PHE A 43 45.44 10.58 -12.36
C PHE A 43 45.73 9.08 -12.34
N LYS A 44 47.01 8.73 -12.31
CA LYS A 44 47.43 7.36 -11.98
C LYS A 44 46.76 6.88 -10.71
N THR A 45 46.32 5.62 -10.68
CA THR A 45 45.64 4.97 -9.56
C THR A 45 44.26 5.55 -9.20
N GLN A 46 43.75 6.50 -9.99
CA GLN A 46 42.40 7.05 -9.80
C GLN A 46 41.34 6.02 -10.19
N ILE A 47 40.29 5.93 -9.38
CA ILE A 47 39.03 5.28 -9.74
C ILE A 47 38.23 6.25 -10.61
N VAL A 48 37.89 5.82 -11.81
CA VAL A 48 37.13 6.62 -12.76
C VAL A 48 35.78 5.94 -12.98
N ALA A 49 34.70 6.69 -12.80
CA ALA A 49 33.34 6.29 -13.16
C ALA A 49 32.85 7.15 -14.34
N LYS A 50 32.28 6.51 -15.37
CA LYS A 50 31.85 7.20 -16.60
C LYS A 50 30.59 6.59 -17.18
N GLU A 51 29.75 7.45 -17.76
CA GLU A 51 28.61 7.06 -18.59
C GLU A 51 29.08 6.32 -19.85
N MET A 52 28.47 5.19 -20.11
CA MET A 52 28.75 4.20 -21.14
C MET A 52 27.44 3.54 -21.57
N ASN A 53 26.66 4.28 -22.38
CA ASN A 53 25.37 3.80 -22.90
C ASN A 53 25.49 2.40 -23.51
N GLY A 54 24.62 1.48 -23.06
CA GLY A 54 24.63 0.06 -23.45
C GLY A 54 25.24 -0.87 -22.39
N ALA A 55 26.00 -0.34 -21.42
CA ALA A 55 26.49 -1.14 -20.31
C ALA A 55 25.34 -1.63 -19.43
N LYS A 56 25.32 -2.93 -19.10
CA LYS A 56 24.37 -3.55 -18.16
C LYS A 56 25.00 -3.73 -16.78
N ASN A 57 24.22 -3.43 -15.73
CA ASN A 57 24.65 -3.53 -14.34
C ASN A 57 25.28 -4.92 -14.01
N GLY A 58 26.39 -4.91 -13.28
CA GLY A 58 27.08 -6.10 -12.77
C GLY A 58 27.98 -6.82 -13.79
N GLN A 59 27.97 -6.40 -15.06
CA GLN A 59 28.82 -6.97 -16.10
C GLN A 59 30.25 -6.41 -16.04
N THR A 60 31.21 -7.26 -16.40
CA THR A 60 32.61 -6.87 -16.63
C THR A 60 32.82 -6.73 -18.12
N TYR A 61 33.53 -5.67 -18.52
CA TYR A 61 33.91 -5.38 -19.90
C TYR A 61 35.43 -5.36 -20.00
N ILE A 62 35.95 -5.80 -21.14
CA ILE A 62 37.38 -5.69 -21.43
C ILE A 62 37.60 -4.48 -22.33
N ALA A 63 38.46 -3.57 -21.87
CA ALA A 63 38.83 -2.38 -22.61
C ALA A 63 40.27 -2.47 -23.11
N ASN A 64 40.57 -1.84 -24.24
CA ASN A 64 41.93 -1.57 -24.68
C ASN A 64 42.37 -0.21 -24.11
N PHE A 65 43.45 -0.22 -23.34
CA PHE A 65 44.08 0.95 -22.75
C PHE A 65 45.57 0.89 -22.98
N GLN A 66 46.12 1.83 -23.76
CA GLN A 66 47.56 1.89 -24.09
C GLN A 66 48.12 0.59 -24.73
N GLY A 67 47.29 -0.19 -25.41
CA GLY A 67 47.68 -1.47 -26.01
C GLY A 67 47.58 -2.66 -25.05
N GLU A 68 47.16 -2.44 -23.81
CA GLU A 68 46.91 -3.48 -22.82
C GLU A 68 45.42 -3.64 -22.52
N THR A 69 45.06 -4.81 -21.97
CA THR A 69 43.70 -5.07 -21.52
C THR A 69 43.46 -4.48 -20.14
N LEU A 70 42.48 -3.59 -20.03
CA LEU A 70 41.97 -3.05 -18.77
C LEU A 70 40.56 -3.57 -18.50
N GLU A 71 40.36 -4.18 -17.33
CA GLU A 71 39.02 -4.58 -16.92
C GLU A 71 38.21 -3.39 -16.42
N CYS A 72 36.99 -3.25 -16.93
CA CYS A 72 36.01 -2.27 -16.49
C CYS A 72 34.80 -3.00 -15.92
N ARG A 73 34.14 -2.46 -14.89
CA ARG A 73 32.95 -3.08 -14.31
C ARG A 73 31.79 -2.10 -14.31
N SER A 74 30.64 -2.54 -14.80
CA SER A 74 29.40 -1.80 -14.65
C SER A 74 28.80 -2.02 -13.26
N PHE A 75 28.35 -0.92 -12.67
CA PHE A 75 27.69 -0.88 -11.37
C PHE A 75 26.29 -0.22 -11.39
N GLU A 76 25.93 0.30 -12.55
CA GLU A 76 24.61 0.79 -12.88
C GLU A 76 24.47 0.68 -14.39
N ASP A 77 23.24 0.53 -14.87
CA ASP A 77 22.99 0.56 -16.31
C ASP A 77 23.53 1.86 -16.90
N ASN A 78 24.18 1.72 -18.05
CA ASN A 78 24.87 2.78 -18.76
C ASN A 78 26.05 3.40 -18.00
N LYS A 79 26.59 2.79 -16.94
CA LYS A 79 27.82 3.27 -16.27
C LYS A 79 28.83 2.17 -16.09
N ILE A 80 30.10 2.52 -16.27
CA ILE A 80 31.24 1.68 -15.89
C ILE A 80 32.15 2.42 -14.93
N ALA A 81 32.86 1.65 -14.10
CA ALA A 81 34.01 2.11 -13.36
C ALA A 81 35.26 1.31 -13.76
N PHE A 82 36.43 1.93 -13.63
CA PHE A 82 37.74 1.31 -13.83
C PHE A 82 38.80 2.04 -13.01
N VAL A 83 40.00 1.46 -12.90
CA VAL A 83 41.13 2.05 -12.17
C VAL A 83 42.24 2.33 -13.16
N ILE A 84 42.79 3.55 -13.16
CA ILE A 84 43.96 3.87 -13.98
C ILE A 84 45.18 3.11 -13.41
N PRO A 85 45.89 2.30 -14.20
CA PRO A 85 47.09 1.60 -13.74
C PRO A 85 48.16 2.54 -13.19
N SER A 86 48.91 2.10 -12.18
CA SER A 86 50.00 2.90 -11.56
C SER A 86 51.17 3.14 -12.51
N ASP A 87 51.36 2.25 -13.47
CA ASP A 87 52.39 2.26 -14.50
C ASP A 87 51.95 2.91 -15.82
N ALA A 88 50.69 3.39 -15.92
CA ALA A 88 50.17 4.04 -17.12
C ALA A 88 51.11 5.15 -17.65
N VAL A 89 51.27 5.23 -18.96
CA VAL A 89 52.08 6.27 -19.61
C VAL A 89 51.36 7.61 -19.48
N LEU A 90 52.09 8.66 -19.10
CA LEU A 90 51.54 10.02 -18.95
C LEU A 90 51.18 10.65 -20.29
N GLY A 91 50.21 11.57 -20.27
CA GLY A 91 49.74 12.31 -21.43
C GLY A 91 48.45 11.74 -22.04
N ASN A 92 48.20 12.08 -23.30
CA ASN A 92 46.99 11.70 -23.99
C ASN A 92 46.95 10.20 -24.28
N SER A 93 45.84 9.58 -23.93
CA SER A 93 45.54 8.16 -24.13
C SER A 93 44.06 8.00 -24.48
N SER A 94 43.66 6.77 -24.78
CA SER A 94 42.24 6.44 -24.92
C SER A 94 41.92 5.10 -24.30
N LEU A 95 40.73 5.02 -23.70
CA LEU A 95 40.10 3.78 -23.28
C LEU A 95 39.05 3.40 -24.33
N GLU A 96 39.22 2.24 -24.96
CA GLU A 96 38.27 1.72 -25.95
C GLU A 96 37.56 0.49 -25.42
N VAL A 97 36.23 0.53 -25.33
CA VAL A 97 35.39 -0.59 -24.92
C VAL A 97 34.65 -1.08 -26.16
N ALA A 98 35.27 -2.02 -26.89
CA ALA A 98 34.78 -2.51 -28.18
C ALA A 98 33.37 -3.10 -28.08
N GLU A 99 33.07 -3.84 -27.00
CA GLU A 99 31.75 -4.43 -26.73
C GLU A 99 30.62 -3.41 -26.64
N LEU A 100 30.94 -2.15 -26.34
CA LEU A 100 29.98 -1.05 -26.25
C LEU A 100 30.07 -0.09 -27.44
N ASN A 101 31.01 -0.30 -28.37
CA ASN A 101 31.35 0.62 -29.46
C ASN A 101 31.62 2.05 -28.95
N LYS A 102 32.43 2.17 -27.88
CA LYS A 102 32.72 3.44 -27.19
C LYS A 102 34.20 3.67 -26.98
N LYS A 103 34.61 4.94 -27.08
CA LYS A 103 35.97 5.40 -26.82
C LYS A 103 35.95 6.65 -25.93
N ILE A 104 36.74 6.62 -24.84
CA ILE A 104 36.98 7.77 -23.97
C ILE A 104 38.39 8.30 -24.24
N ASN A 105 38.53 9.60 -24.50
CA ASN A 105 39.82 10.26 -24.55
C ASN A 105 40.26 10.70 -23.15
N LEU A 106 41.47 10.33 -22.74
CA LEU A 106 42.00 10.54 -21.40
C LEU A 106 43.29 11.35 -21.48
N ASN A 107 43.50 12.29 -20.54
CA ASN A 107 44.79 12.92 -20.30
C ASN A 107 45.32 12.48 -18.95
N ILE A 108 46.30 11.57 -18.95
CA ILE A 108 46.81 10.92 -17.76
C ILE A 108 47.90 11.78 -17.14
N LYS A 109 47.69 12.17 -15.88
CA LYS A 109 48.63 12.94 -15.07
C LYS A 109 49.19 12.08 -13.95
N ASP A 110 50.38 12.44 -13.49
CA ASP A 110 50.92 11.89 -12.26
C ASP A 110 50.33 12.62 -11.05
N VAL A 111 50.33 11.96 -9.91
CA VAL A 111 49.93 12.58 -8.64
C VAL A 111 51.16 13.15 -7.97
N LEU A 112 51.23 14.48 -7.90
CA LEU A 112 52.28 15.13 -7.13
C LEU A 112 51.92 15.10 -5.63
N LEU A 113 52.64 14.28 -4.86
CA LEU A 113 52.58 14.34 -3.41
C LEU A 113 53.29 15.61 -2.95
N ASN A 114 52.54 16.56 -2.40
CA ASN A 114 53.09 17.84 -1.92
C ASN A 114 53.89 17.71 -0.60
N ASP A 115 53.97 16.50 -0.04
CA ASP A 115 54.66 16.18 1.22
C ASP A 115 55.06 14.68 1.21
N THR A 116 55.66 14.18 2.29
CA THR A 116 55.96 12.74 2.47
C THR A 116 54.68 11.91 2.45
N PRO A 117 54.73 10.63 2.01
CA PRO A 117 53.59 9.73 2.05
C PRO A 117 52.89 9.71 3.42
N GLU A 118 53.66 9.69 4.51
CA GLU A 118 53.14 9.73 5.88
C GLU A 118 52.34 10.99 6.17
N ASN A 119 52.81 12.17 5.77
CA ASN A 119 52.14 13.44 6.03
C ASN A 119 50.86 13.59 5.19
N VAL A 120 50.89 13.15 3.92
CA VAL A 120 49.70 13.15 3.05
C VAL A 120 48.60 12.27 3.64
N VAL A 121 48.95 11.06 4.06
CA VAL A 121 47.99 10.07 4.58
C VAL A 121 47.54 10.40 6.01
N LYS A 122 48.32 11.15 6.79
CA LYS A 122 47.93 11.62 8.12
C LYS A 122 46.68 12.51 8.09
N THR A 123 46.58 13.45 7.14
CA THR A 123 45.40 14.31 7.00
C THR A 123 44.16 13.50 6.60
N PHE A 124 44.35 12.49 5.74
CA PHE A 124 43.29 11.54 5.39
C PHE A 124 42.80 10.76 6.62
N TRP A 125 43.70 10.13 7.38
CA TRP A 125 43.33 9.40 8.60
C TRP A 125 42.68 10.29 9.65
N THR A 126 43.09 11.55 9.78
CA THR A 126 42.43 12.51 10.67
C THR A 126 40.96 12.69 10.28
N SER A 127 40.65 12.71 8.98
CA SER A 127 39.27 12.82 8.48
C SER A 127 38.47 11.54 8.72
N VAL A 128 39.10 10.37 8.58
CA VAL A 128 38.50 9.07 8.92
C VAL A 128 38.24 8.93 10.42
N ASP A 129 39.19 9.35 11.27
CA ASP A 129 39.07 9.33 12.72
C ASP A 129 37.94 10.27 13.17
N ASN A 130 37.85 11.46 12.58
CA ASN A 130 36.74 12.39 12.79
C ASN A 130 35.40 11.74 12.41
N TYR A 131 35.30 11.12 11.23
CA TYR A 131 34.09 10.41 10.81
C TYR A 131 33.71 9.29 11.79
N THR A 132 34.64 8.40 12.13
CA THR A 132 34.38 7.24 13.00
C THR A 132 34.05 7.63 14.45
N SER A 133 34.49 8.81 14.90
CA SER A 133 34.14 9.36 16.21
C SER A 133 32.66 9.77 16.33
N THR A 134 31.99 10.03 15.20
CA THR A 134 30.56 10.41 15.14
C THR A 134 29.62 9.22 15.07
N LEU A 135 30.15 8.00 14.90
CA LEU A 135 29.37 6.78 14.76
C LEU A 135 28.89 6.24 16.11
N ASP A 136 27.85 5.42 16.04
CA ASP A 136 27.24 4.70 17.16
C ASP A 136 28.12 3.56 17.71
N ASN A 137 27.85 3.10 18.94
CA ASN A 137 28.62 2.02 19.59
C ASN A 137 28.07 0.61 19.28
N SER A 138 27.70 0.34 18.03
CA SER A 138 27.24 -0.99 17.57
C SER A 138 28.41 -1.92 17.23
N ASP A 139 28.15 -3.22 17.22
CA ASP A 139 29.12 -4.26 16.79
C ASP A 139 29.58 -4.01 15.35
N GLU A 140 28.69 -3.57 14.46
CA GLU A 140 29.04 -3.15 13.10
C GLU A 140 30.02 -1.98 13.06
N THR A 141 29.86 -0.98 13.95
CA THR A 141 30.80 0.14 14.02
C THR A 141 32.15 -0.30 14.59
N SER A 142 32.16 -1.20 15.57
CA SER A 142 33.40 -1.78 16.10
C SER A 142 34.16 -2.54 15.01
N LEU A 143 33.47 -3.39 14.25
CA LEU A 143 34.03 -4.11 13.12
C LEU A 143 34.60 -3.18 12.04
N LEU A 144 33.88 -2.10 11.71
CA LEU A 144 34.38 -1.07 10.79
C LEU A 144 35.68 -0.45 11.32
N LYS A 145 35.71 -0.02 12.58
CA LYS A 145 36.90 0.60 13.21
C LYS A 145 38.09 -0.36 13.19
N ASP A 146 37.88 -1.63 13.49
CA ASP A 146 38.94 -2.65 13.46
C ASP A 146 39.51 -2.82 12.04
N ASN A 147 38.65 -2.91 11.03
CA ASN A 147 39.09 -3.02 9.64
C ASN A 147 39.81 -1.77 9.13
N LEU A 148 39.35 -0.57 9.53
CA LEU A 148 40.05 0.68 9.20
C LEU A 148 41.41 0.77 9.89
N ASN A 149 41.51 0.35 11.15
CA ASN A 149 42.78 0.23 11.87
C ASN A 149 43.71 -0.78 11.21
N ASN A 150 43.19 -1.87 10.65
CA ASN A 150 43.99 -2.82 9.86
C ASN A 150 44.54 -2.18 8.59
N VAL A 151 43.77 -1.38 7.84
CA VAL A 151 44.31 -0.63 6.70
C VAL A 151 45.40 0.35 7.14
N LYS A 152 45.20 1.05 8.27
CA LYS A 152 46.21 1.94 8.85
C LYS A 152 47.50 1.19 9.22
N ASN A 153 47.37 0.03 9.86
CA ASN A 153 48.51 -0.85 10.18
C ASN A 153 49.23 -1.35 8.93
N VAL A 154 48.49 -1.64 7.84
CA VAL A 154 49.08 -2.00 6.56
C VAL A 154 49.97 -0.87 6.04
N PHE A 155 49.46 0.36 6.05
CA PHE A 155 50.23 1.53 5.65
C PHE A 155 51.47 1.77 6.53
N GLU A 156 51.33 1.68 7.86
CA GLU A 156 52.44 1.96 8.78
C GLU A 156 53.61 0.97 8.64
N LYS A 157 53.31 -0.30 8.36
CA LYS A 157 54.29 -1.39 8.23
C LYS A 157 54.77 -1.63 6.80
N ALA A 158 54.15 -0.98 5.82
CA ALA A 158 54.55 -1.05 4.42
C ALA A 158 55.93 -0.42 4.18
N THR A 159 56.62 -0.88 3.14
CA THR A 159 57.87 -0.29 2.63
C THR A 159 57.64 1.13 2.10
N ALA A 160 58.72 1.87 1.82
CA ALA A 160 58.63 3.24 1.34
C ALA A 160 57.89 3.32 -0.01
N GLU A 161 58.14 2.36 -0.91
CA GLU A 161 57.50 2.24 -2.21
C GLU A 161 56.00 1.95 -2.07
N GLU A 162 55.64 0.98 -1.22
CA GLU A 162 54.25 0.59 -0.96
C GLU A 162 53.45 1.72 -0.30
N LYS A 163 54.07 2.44 0.66
CA LYS A 163 53.50 3.66 1.25
C LYS A 163 53.27 4.75 0.21
N LYS A 164 54.23 4.95 -0.70
CA LYS A 164 54.08 5.91 -1.80
C LYS A 164 52.91 5.51 -2.72
N THR A 165 52.74 4.22 -3.02
CA THR A 165 51.59 3.72 -3.79
C THR A 165 50.26 4.03 -3.10
N MET A 166 50.13 3.71 -1.80
CA MET A 166 48.91 4.01 -1.04
C MET A 166 48.64 5.51 -0.93
N ALA A 167 49.65 6.32 -0.66
CA ALA A 167 49.51 7.78 -0.59
C ALA A 167 49.08 8.38 -1.93
N THR A 168 49.65 7.88 -3.03
CA THR A 168 49.26 8.26 -4.39
C THR A 168 47.78 7.92 -4.66
N PHE A 169 47.35 6.72 -4.25
CA PHE A 169 45.95 6.31 -4.38
C PHE A 169 44.99 7.21 -3.58
N PHE A 170 45.33 7.52 -2.32
CA PHE A 170 44.51 8.43 -1.50
C PHE A 170 44.44 9.84 -2.08
N SER A 171 45.56 10.36 -2.59
CA SER A 171 45.59 11.67 -3.23
C SER A 171 44.84 11.71 -4.56
N ALA A 172 44.97 10.67 -5.41
CA ALA A 172 44.24 10.55 -6.67
C ALA A 172 42.71 10.51 -6.47
N ASN A 173 42.27 9.93 -5.36
CA ASN A 173 40.86 9.71 -5.04
C ASN A 173 40.37 10.60 -3.89
N LYS A 174 41.05 11.71 -3.61
CA LYS A 174 40.76 12.58 -2.47
C LYS A 174 39.31 13.07 -2.48
N ASP A 175 38.82 13.54 -3.63
CA ASP A 175 37.47 14.08 -3.75
C ASP A 175 36.39 13.01 -3.48
N LEU A 176 36.61 11.79 -3.98
CA LEU A 176 35.74 10.65 -3.71
C LEU A 176 35.68 10.36 -2.19
N TYR A 177 36.83 10.33 -1.53
CA TYR A 177 36.89 10.08 -0.09
C TYR A 177 36.30 11.22 0.74
N ASP A 178 36.57 12.47 0.37
CA ASP A 178 35.99 13.64 1.01
C ASP A 178 34.46 13.58 0.95
N GLU A 179 33.89 13.19 -0.20
CA GLU A 179 32.45 13.00 -0.35
C GLU A 179 31.92 11.85 0.50
N ILE A 180 32.59 10.69 0.52
CA ILE A 180 32.20 9.55 1.37
C ILE A 180 32.18 9.93 2.86
N LEU A 181 33.17 10.70 3.31
CA LEU A 181 33.33 11.10 4.71
C LEU A 181 32.36 12.25 5.09
N LYS A 182 32.02 13.14 4.15
CA LYS A 182 31.03 14.22 4.34
C LYS A 182 29.60 13.70 4.31
N ASN A 183 29.29 12.75 3.43
CA ASN A 183 27.95 12.20 3.22
C ASN A 183 27.53 11.21 4.33
N SER A 184 28.10 11.33 5.53
CA SER A 184 27.56 10.68 6.73
C SER A 184 26.15 11.21 6.97
N PRO A 185 25.09 10.41 6.75
CA PRO A 185 23.75 10.95 6.81
C PRO A 185 23.44 11.30 8.26
N GLN A 186 23.28 12.60 8.52
CA GLN A 186 22.74 13.06 9.79
C GLN A 186 21.41 12.36 10.00
N LYS A 187 21.27 11.73 11.17
CA LYS A 187 20.04 11.09 11.62
C LYS A 187 18.93 12.14 11.60
N SER A 188 18.15 12.19 10.52
CA SER A 188 16.89 12.92 10.54
C SER A 188 15.99 12.13 11.49
N MET A 189 15.91 12.56 12.75
CA MET A 189 14.92 12.04 13.69
C MET A 189 13.55 12.53 13.21
N MET A 190 12.97 11.83 12.23
CA MET A 190 11.62 12.09 11.75
C MET A 190 10.62 11.39 12.66
N LEU A 191 10.57 11.82 13.93
CA LEU A 191 9.56 11.38 14.88
C LEU A 191 8.19 11.89 14.40
N GLY A 192 7.28 10.97 14.08
CA GLY A 192 5.88 11.26 13.75
C GLY A 192 5.57 11.48 12.26
N GLN A 193 6.41 11.02 11.33
CA GLN A 193 6.14 11.10 9.89
C GLN A 193 5.61 9.78 9.29
N ASP A 194 5.05 9.86 8.08
CA ASP A 194 4.54 8.72 7.29
C ASP A 194 5.63 7.66 7.09
N ASP A 195 5.36 6.40 7.45
CA ASP A 195 6.29 5.27 7.28
C ASP A 195 6.79 5.13 5.83
N ASN A 196 5.99 5.53 4.82
CA ASN A 196 6.44 5.52 3.43
C ASN A 196 7.53 6.57 3.17
N LEU A 197 7.49 7.71 3.86
CA LEU A 197 8.54 8.73 3.73
C LEU A 197 9.85 8.25 4.37
N ILE A 198 9.75 7.57 5.53
CA ILE A 198 10.89 6.93 6.20
C ILE A 198 11.49 5.84 5.30
N ALA A 199 10.65 5.00 4.69
CA ALA A 199 11.07 3.99 3.73
C ALA A 199 11.77 4.63 2.52
N ASN A 200 11.21 5.69 1.94
CA ASN A 200 11.80 6.40 0.80
C ASN A 200 13.16 7.02 1.14
N GLU A 201 13.31 7.63 2.33
CA GLU A 201 14.58 8.18 2.80
C GLU A 201 15.63 7.08 3.01
N ASN A 202 15.27 5.99 3.70
CA ASN A 202 16.16 4.84 3.91
C ASN A 202 16.57 4.22 2.57
N PHE A 203 15.65 4.09 1.63
CA PHE A 203 15.96 3.54 0.31
C PHE A 203 16.91 4.45 -0.49
N LEU A 204 16.68 5.76 -0.46
CA LEU A 204 17.57 6.72 -1.10
C LEU A 204 18.98 6.66 -0.50
N MET A 205 19.10 6.63 0.83
CA MET A 205 20.39 6.52 1.51
C MET A 205 21.08 5.17 1.23
N PHE A 206 20.31 4.10 1.09
CA PHE A 206 20.80 2.81 0.65
C PHE A 206 21.36 2.88 -0.78
N LYS A 207 20.62 3.46 -1.74
CA LYS A 207 21.08 3.66 -3.13
C LYS A 207 22.35 4.50 -3.20
N THR A 208 22.43 5.59 -2.45
CA THR A 208 23.62 6.45 -2.38
C THR A 208 24.82 5.69 -1.82
N SER A 209 24.63 4.93 -0.73
CA SER A 209 25.69 4.10 -0.16
C SER A 209 26.16 3.03 -1.14
N MET A 210 25.23 2.41 -1.87
CA MET A 210 25.52 1.44 -2.92
C MET A 210 26.30 2.05 -4.08
N TYR A 211 25.97 3.28 -4.51
CA TYR A 211 26.71 3.97 -5.57
C TYR A 211 28.19 4.17 -5.21
N TYR A 212 28.48 4.64 -3.99
CA TYR A 212 29.86 4.82 -3.54
C TYR A 212 30.56 3.48 -3.25
N LEU A 213 29.84 2.51 -2.68
CA LEU A 213 30.35 1.14 -2.51
C LEU A 213 30.74 0.54 -3.86
N ALA A 214 29.90 0.72 -4.87
CA ALA A 214 30.14 0.23 -6.20
C ALA A 214 31.36 0.87 -6.86
N THR A 215 31.44 2.20 -6.77
CA THR A 215 32.53 3.00 -7.33
C THR A 215 33.86 2.58 -6.70
N CYS A 216 34.00 2.59 -5.37
CA CYS A 216 35.21 2.12 -4.71
C CYS A 216 35.46 0.62 -4.93
N GLY A 217 34.37 -0.15 -4.93
CA GLY A 217 34.39 -1.58 -4.97
C GLY A 217 34.89 -2.14 -6.28
N VAL A 218 34.88 -1.40 -7.39
CA VAL A 218 35.48 -1.85 -8.67
C VAL A 218 36.90 -2.39 -8.48
N VAL A 219 37.66 -1.78 -7.56
CA VAL A 219 39.01 -2.18 -7.18
C VAL A 219 39.09 -3.65 -6.78
N LEU A 220 38.05 -4.19 -6.12
CA LEU A 220 37.99 -5.60 -5.70
C LEU A 220 38.01 -6.59 -6.88
N TRP A 221 37.60 -6.16 -8.07
CA TRP A 221 37.62 -6.97 -9.28
C TRP A 221 38.85 -6.68 -10.14
N VAL A 222 39.21 -5.41 -10.30
CA VAL A 222 40.13 -5.00 -11.37
C VAL A 222 41.56 -4.76 -10.90
N ALA A 223 41.79 -4.43 -9.63
CA ALA A 223 43.12 -4.11 -9.13
C ALA A 223 43.87 -5.38 -8.68
N LYS A 224 45.14 -5.48 -9.12
CA LYS A 224 46.02 -6.62 -8.80
C LYS A 224 47.01 -6.32 -7.67
N ASP A 225 47.29 -5.04 -7.42
CA ASP A 225 48.20 -4.59 -6.38
C ASP A 225 47.50 -4.64 -5.00
N PRO A 226 47.99 -5.45 -4.04
CA PRO A 226 47.38 -5.60 -2.72
C PRO A 226 47.37 -4.30 -1.89
N PHE A 227 48.26 -3.33 -2.16
CA PHE A 227 48.30 -2.05 -1.47
C PHE A 227 47.26 -1.06 -2.02
N ILE A 228 47.03 -1.07 -3.34
CA ILE A 228 45.90 -0.34 -3.95
C ILE A 228 44.57 -0.89 -3.42
N VAL A 229 44.42 -2.21 -3.37
CA VAL A 229 43.21 -2.86 -2.83
C VAL A 229 43.03 -2.50 -1.35
N SER A 230 44.10 -2.55 -0.55
CA SER A 230 44.06 -2.17 0.87
C SER A 230 43.65 -0.70 1.06
N ALA A 231 44.14 0.22 0.24
CA ALA A 231 43.76 1.62 0.31
C ALA A 231 42.27 1.82 -0.03
N ALA A 232 41.77 1.15 -1.07
CA ALA A 232 40.36 1.20 -1.47
C ALA A 232 39.40 0.64 -0.41
N LEU A 233 39.86 -0.30 0.43
CA LEU A 233 39.04 -0.90 1.48
C LEU A 233 38.49 0.12 2.48
N VAL A 234 39.12 1.29 2.65
CA VAL A 234 38.55 2.36 3.50
C VAL A 234 37.17 2.79 3.00
N GLY A 235 37.07 3.11 1.71
CA GLY A 235 35.81 3.54 1.10
C GLY A 235 34.80 2.40 1.04
N ILE A 236 35.27 1.19 0.76
CA ILE A 236 34.43 -0.01 0.67
C ILE A 236 33.81 -0.34 2.03
N TYR A 237 34.59 -0.41 3.11
CA TYR A 237 34.04 -0.74 4.44
C TYR A 237 33.09 0.33 4.97
N ILE A 238 33.41 1.62 4.77
CA ILE A 238 32.52 2.73 5.18
C ILE A 238 31.17 2.61 4.45
N ASN A 239 31.19 2.47 3.13
CA ASN A 239 29.96 2.40 2.34
C ASN A 239 29.22 1.08 2.51
N PHE A 240 29.91 -0.03 2.74
CA PHE A 240 29.29 -1.31 3.09
C PHE A 240 28.54 -1.21 4.42
N LYS A 241 29.14 -0.59 5.46
CA LYS A 241 28.46 -0.34 6.75
C LYS A 241 27.24 0.54 6.60
N ASN A 242 27.33 1.58 5.78
CA ASN A 242 26.21 2.48 5.50
C ASN A 242 25.10 1.78 4.69
N ALA A 243 25.45 1.03 3.65
CA ALA A 243 24.51 0.24 2.86
C ALA A 243 23.80 -0.81 3.73
N LYS A 244 24.55 -1.55 4.57
CA LYS A 244 24.02 -2.47 5.57
C LYS A 244 23.00 -1.79 6.49
N LYS A 245 23.36 -0.63 7.06
CA LYS A 245 22.50 0.14 7.96
C LYS A 245 21.20 0.58 7.29
N TYR A 246 21.27 1.19 6.11
CA TYR A 246 20.08 1.74 5.44
C TYR A 246 19.23 0.66 4.76
N GLY A 247 19.86 -0.38 4.22
CA GLY A 247 19.16 -1.57 3.72
C GLY A 247 18.42 -2.30 4.83
N GLY A 248 19.07 -2.50 5.99
CA GLY A 248 18.43 -3.04 7.19
C GLY A 248 17.28 -2.16 7.70
N ALA A 249 17.49 -0.85 7.79
CA ALA A 249 16.43 0.09 8.19
C ALA A 249 15.24 0.10 7.21
N PHE A 250 15.48 -0.06 5.91
CA PHE A 250 14.41 -0.23 4.93
C PHE A 250 13.65 -1.55 5.17
N ILE A 251 14.36 -2.66 5.40
CA ILE A 251 13.75 -3.96 5.73
C ILE A 251 12.87 -3.86 6.97
N ASP A 252 13.34 -3.19 8.02
CA ASP A 252 12.63 -3.02 9.28
C ASP A 252 11.44 -2.06 9.18
N THR A 253 11.36 -1.25 8.12
CA THR A 253 10.27 -0.29 7.96
C THR A 253 8.93 -1.02 7.81
N ARG A 254 7.94 -0.57 8.57
CA ARG A 254 6.60 -1.17 8.62
C ARG A 254 5.78 -0.72 7.43
N MET A 255 5.70 -1.54 6.41
CA MET A 255 4.93 -1.23 5.22
C MET A 255 3.48 -1.63 5.41
N LEU A 256 2.59 -0.83 4.83
CA LEU A 256 1.17 -1.16 4.79
C LEU A 256 0.95 -2.38 3.91
N ILE A 257 0.15 -3.31 4.41
CA ILE A 257 -0.32 -4.48 3.68
C ILE A 257 -1.82 -4.48 3.85
N LEU A 258 -2.53 -4.55 2.73
CA LEU A 258 -3.96 -4.74 2.77
C LEU A 258 -4.23 -6.19 3.20
N ASP A 259 -4.53 -6.40 4.47
CA ASP A 259 -5.18 -7.63 4.90
C ASP A 259 -6.67 -7.57 4.55
N SER A 260 -7.20 -8.71 4.13
CA SER A 260 -8.38 -8.80 3.28
C SER A 260 -9.69 -9.03 4.05
N SER A 261 -9.75 -8.69 5.33
CA SER A 261 -10.93 -8.95 6.15
C SER A 261 -11.97 -7.82 6.12
N ILE A 262 -12.51 -7.52 4.91
CA ILE A 262 -13.90 -7.02 4.85
C ILE A 262 -14.77 -8.20 5.25
N GLN A 263 -15.33 -8.16 6.46
CA GLN A 263 -16.11 -9.25 7.07
C GLN A 263 -17.02 -9.99 6.08
N ASP A 264 -16.94 -11.32 6.13
CA ASP A 264 -17.64 -12.34 5.33
C ASP A 264 -19.16 -12.15 5.24
N LYS A 265 -19.63 -11.19 4.44
CA LYS A 265 -20.98 -11.20 3.89
C LYS A 265 -20.88 -11.25 2.37
N SER A 266 -21.57 -12.22 1.78
CA SER A 266 -21.63 -12.41 0.32
C SER A 266 -22.24 -11.20 -0.40
N THR A 267 -23.01 -10.35 0.28
CA THR A 267 -23.54 -9.08 -0.23
C THR A 267 -23.81 -8.09 0.92
N ILE A 268 -23.49 -6.80 0.72
CA ILE A 268 -23.74 -5.72 1.69
C ILE A 268 -24.88 -4.82 1.20
N ASP A 269 -25.94 -4.70 1.99
CA ASP A 269 -27.09 -3.83 1.65
C ASP A 269 -26.81 -2.35 1.96
N PHE A 270 -27.24 -1.45 1.08
CA PHE A 270 -27.24 0.00 1.27
C PHE A 270 -28.65 0.52 1.02
N ILE A 271 -29.11 1.48 1.80
CA ILE A 271 -30.33 2.25 1.49
C ILE A 271 -29.87 3.53 0.78
N THR A 272 -30.53 3.91 -0.31
CA THR A 272 -30.13 5.08 -1.11
C THR A 272 -30.09 6.35 -0.25
N GLY A 273 -28.94 7.01 -0.24
CA GLY A 273 -28.71 8.22 0.55
C GLY A 273 -28.41 7.96 2.03
N ASP A 274 -28.40 6.72 2.51
CA ASP A 274 -27.98 6.43 3.89
C ASP A 274 -26.49 6.13 3.96
N THR A 275 -25.87 6.59 5.04
CA THR A 275 -24.45 6.34 5.30
C THR A 275 -24.28 5.00 6.01
N LYS A 276 -23.46 4.11 5.44
CA LYS A 276 -23.10 2.83 6.05
C LYS A 276 -21.62 2.79 6.39
N VAL A 277 -21.29 2.27 7.57
CA VAL A 277 -19.91 2.11 8.03
C VAL A 277 -19.39 0.75 7.58
N LEU A 278 -18.31 0.74 6.80
CA LEU A 278 -17.56 -0.45 6.42
C LEU A 278 -16.35 -0.58 7.34
N ASN A 279 -16.21 -1.76 7.95
CA ASN A 279 -15.01 -2.10 8.70
C ASN A 279 -13.94 -2.54 7.69
N TYR A 280 -12.87 -1.76 7.60
CA TYR A 280 -11.64 -2.12 6.88
C TYR A 280 -10.53 -2.24 7.91
N SER A 281 -9.76 -3.31 7.83
CA SER A 281 -8.45 -3.40 8.47
C SER A 281 -7.39 -3.21 7.39
N PHE A 282 -6.37 -2.43 7.73
CA PHE A 282 -5.09 -2.54 7.08
C PHE A 282 -4.13 -3.10 8.10
N GLU A 283 -3.17 -3.85 7.62
CA GLU A 283 -2.09 -4.35 8.43
C GLU A 283 -0.79 -3.64 8.08
N ARG A 284 0.17 -3.67 8.99
CA ARG A 284 1.56 -3.34 8.70
C ARG A 284 2.48 -4.45 9.12
N ARG A 285 3.47 -4.73 8.28
CA ARG A 285 4.54 -5.67 8.59
C ARG A 285 5.84 -5.20 7.91
N SER A 286 6.98 -5.61 8.43
CA SER A 286 8.29 -5.34 7.82
C SER A 286 8.48 -6.09 6.49
N VAL A 287 9.48 -5.72 5.69
CA VAL A 287 9.79 -6.40 4.43
C VAL A 287 10.11 -7.87 4.70
N ILE A 288 9.55 -8.78 3.91
CA ILE A 288 9.92 -10.21 3.93
C ILE A 288 10.47 -10.67 2.59
N ASN A 289 11.19 -11.78 2.59
CA ASN A 289 11.77 -12.35 1.38
C ASN A 289 10.72 -12.69 0.31
N GLY A 290 9.50 -13.06 0.73
CA GLY A 290 8.36 -13.29 -0.17
C GLY A 290 7.91 -12.06 -0.95
N ASP A 291 8.26 -10.84 -0.52
CA ASP A 291 7.90 -9.60 -1.23
C ASP A 291 8.69 -9.41 -2.53
N LYS A 292 9.80 -10.16 -2.72
CA LYS A 292 10.64 -10.10 -3.93
C LYS A 292 9.86 -10.40 -5.22
N GLY A 293 8.81 -11.21 -5.14
CA GLY A 293 7.93 -11.53 -6.27
C GLY A 293 6.92 -10.43 -6.64
N ASN A 294 6.76 -9.41 -5.79
CA ASN A 294 5.80 -8.33 -6.01
C ASN A 294 6.45 -7.19 -6.79
N ALA A 295 6.23 -7.15 -8.11
CA ALA A 295 6.88 -6.23 -9.04
C ALA A 295 6.26 -4.82 -9.08
N PHE A 296 6.28 -4.08 -7.96
CA PHE A 296 5.72 -2.72 -7.92
C PHE A 296 6.73 -1.69 -7.42
N GLY A 297 6.94 -0.63 -8.22
CA GLY A 297 7.64 0.59 -7.81
C GLY A 297 8.98 0.37 -7.12
N ASN A 298 9.17 1.06 -5.99
CA ASN A 298 10.43 1.10 -5.25
C ASN A 298 10.84 -0.26 -4.65
N PHE A 299 9.91 -1.21 -4.51
CA PHE A 299 10.21 -2.56 -4.00
C PHE A 299 11.06 -3.37 -4.97
N SER A 300 10.72 -3.35 -6.25
CA SER A 300 11.49 -4.03 -7.29
C SER A 300 12.91 -3.48 -7.32
N ASP A 301 13.04 -2.15 -7.32
CA ASP A 301 14.35 -1.48 -7.31
C ASP A 301 15.15 -1.79 -6.04
N PHE A 302 14.49 -1.85 -4.87
CA PHE A 302 15.12 -2.24 -3.62
C PHE A 302 15.70 -3.65 -3.71
N PHE A 303 14.92 -4.65 -4.11
CA PHE A 303 15.39 -6.04 -4.18
C PHE A 303 16.50 -6.23 -5.23
N LEU A 304 16.46 -5.49 -6.35
CA LEU A 304 17.54 -5.49 -7.33
C LEU A 304 18.84 -4.95 -6.74
N LYS A 305 18.80 -3.80 -6.05
CA LYS A 305 19.98 -3.21 -5.40
C LYS A 305 20.43 -4.01 -4.17
N PHE A 306 19.52 -4.67 -3.47
CA PHE A 306 19.86 -5.55 -2.35
C PHE A 306 20.60 -6.80 -2.82
N ALA A 307 20.18 -7.41 -3.93
CA ALA A 307 20.92 -8.53 -4.52
C ALA A 307 22.35 -8.13 -4.95
N GLU A 308 22.52 -6.90 -5.45
CA GLU A 308 23.85 -6.34 -5.73
C GLU A 308 24.70 -6.20 -4.46
N PHE A 309 24.10 -5.69 -3.37
CA PHE A 309 24.74 -5.60 -2.05
C PHE A 309 25.20 -6.97 -1.53
N GLU A 310 24.39 -8.02 -1.69
CA GLU A 310 24.77 -9.40 -1.33
C GLU A 310 26.01 -9.87 -2.11
N GLY A 311 26.10 -9.53 -3.40
CA GLY A 311 27.29 -9.82 -4.21
C GLY A 311 28.57 -9.11 -3.71
N TYR A 312 28.44 -7.88 -3.18
CA TYR A 312 29.57 -7.18 -2.56
C TYR A 312 30.01 -7.84 -1.25
N PHE A 313 29.08 -8.34 -0.44
CA PHE A 313 29.40 -9.06 0.80
C PHE A 313 30.33 -10.25 0.53
N GLU A 314 30.01 -11.10 -0.45
CA GLU A 314 30.84 -12.25 -0.81
C GLU A 314 32.22 -11.81 -1.31
N LYS A 315 32.25 -10.78 -2.17
CA LYS A 315 33.49 -10.30 -2.77
C LYS A 315 34.42 -9.66 -1.74
N ILE A 316 33.90 -8.86 -0.81
CA ILE A 316 34.68 -8.22 0.26
C ILE A 316 35.35 -9.29 1.13
N ASN A 317 34.61 -10.32 1.54
CA ASN A 317 35.16 -11.40 2.37
C ASN A 317 36.21 -12.24 1.62
N SER A 318 36.00 -12.49 0.33
CA SER A 318 36.99 -13.15 -0.53
C SER A 318 38.28 -12.34 -0.64
N VAL A 319 38.17 -11.02 -0.85
CA VAL A 319 39.34 -10.13 -0.95
C VAL A 319 40.04 -9.94 0.40
N ALA A 320 39.29 -9.83 1.51
CA ALA A 320 39.86 -9.79 2.86
C ALA A 320 40.69 -11.05 3.15
N THR A 321 40.18 -12.23 2.77
CA THR A 321 40.92 -13.49 2.88
C THR A 321 42.20 -13.47 2.04
N TRP A 322 42.11 -13.00 0.80
CA TRP A 322 43.27 -12.89 -0.09
C TRP A 322 44.33 -11.92 0.44
N LEU A 323 43.93 -10.76 0.97
CA LEU A 323 44.87 -9.81 1.58
C LEU A 323 45.54 -10.40 2.82
N ASN A 324 44.79 -11.06 3.70
CA ASN A 324 45.33 -11.73 4.89
C ASN A 324 46.40 -12.79 4.53
N GLN A 325 46.32 -13.38 3.34
CA GLN A 325 47.32 -14.31 2.83
C GLN A 325 48.52 -13.61 2.15
N LYS A 326 48.31 -12.43 1.57
CA LYS A 326 49.32 -11.71 0.78
C LYS A 326 50.15 -10.70 1.59
N ILE A 327 49.56 -10.08 2.60
CA ILE A 327 50.21 -9.09 3.46
C ILE A 327 50.37 -9.71 4.85
N PRO A 328 51.58 -10.17 5.26
CA PRO A 328 51.79 -10.98 6.47
C PRO A 328 51.39 -10.34 7.79
N PHE A 329 51.22 -9.01 7.81
CA PHE A 329 50.92 -8.22 8.99
C PHE A 329 49.52 -7.59 8.96
N CYS A 330 48.67 -7.99 8.00
CA CYS A 330 47.25 -7.60 7.98
C CYS A 330 46.37 -8.75 8.50
N ASN A 331 45.23 -8.39 9.09
CA ASN A 331 44.24 -9.35 9.59
C ASN A 331 42.83 -8.74 9.52
N PHE A 332 42.35 -8.53 8.29
CA PHE A 332 41.01 -8.04 8.03
C PHE A 332 39.96 -9.03 8.54
N SER A 333 39.02 -8.49 9.32
CA SER A 333 37.86 -9.21 9.82
C SER A 333 36.80 -9.31 8.72
N MET A 334 36.14 -10.47 8.66
CA MET A 334 35.05 -10.70 7.71
C MET A 334 33.82 -9.86 8.10
N VAL A 335 33.15 -9.31 7.10
CA VAL A 335 31.86 -8.62 7.27
C VAL A 335 30.73 -9.63 7.30
N THR A 336 29.58 -9.23 7.85
CA THR A 336 28.34 -10.02 7.90
C THR A 336 27.28 -9.39 6.99
N ASN A 337 26.44 -10.23 6.40
CA ASN A 337 25.33 -9.79 5.57
C ASN A 337 24.11 -9.37 6.41
N VAL A 338 23.20 -8.60 5.82
CA VAL A 338 21.84 -8.39 6.33
C VAL A 338 20.94 -9.48 5.75
N LEU A 339 20.08 -10.07 6.56
CA LEU A 339 19.13 -11.08 6.11
C LEU A 339 17.73 -10.47 6.08
N ILE A 340 17.02 -10.66 4.96
CA ILE A 340 15.60 -10.35 4.88
C ILE A 340 14.83 -11.49 5.58
N PRO A 341 13.98 -11.20 6.58
CA PRO A 341 13.25 -12.24 7.29
C PRO A 341 12.30 -12.98 6.33
N GLN A 342 12.11 -14.29 6.55
CA GLN A 342 11.18 -15.09 5.74
C GLN A 342 9.72 -14.79 6.07
N GLN A 343 9.44 -14.51 7.34
CA GLN A 343 8.12 -14.18 7.86
C GLN A 343 8.25 -13.18 8.99
N VAL A 344 7.27 -12.29 9.09
CA VAL A 344 7.08 -11.38 10.22
C VAL A 344 5.60 -11.27 10.51
N ASN A 345 5.25 -11.13 11.78
CA ASN A 345 3.86 -10.92 12.17
C ASN A 345 3.39 -9.55 11.67
N SER A 346 2.19 -9.52 11.12
CA SER A 346 1.51 -8.29 10.80
C SER A 346 0.80 -7.71 12.03
N SER A 347 0.53 -6.41 11.98
CA SER A 347 -0.18 -5.68 13.03
C SER A 347 -1.24 -4.78 12.42
N ASN A 348 -2.45 -4.82 12.96
CA ASN A 348 -3.52 -3.93 12.49
C ASN A 348 -3.14 -2.46 12.69
N VAL A 349 -3.44 -1.65 11.69
CA VAL A 349 -3.20 -0.20 11.70
C VAL A 349 -4.51 0.53 11.44
N LEU A 350 -4.76 1.53 12.28
CA LEU A 350 -5.89 2.45 12.09
C LEU A 350 -5.67 3.26 10.82
N VAL A 351 -6.66 3.25 9.95
CA VAL A 351 -6.61 3.99 8.69
C VAL A 351 -6.75 5.48 8.97
N ASN A 352 -5.81 6.28 8.47
CA ASN A 352 -5.80 7.73 8.60
C ASN A 352 -6.05 8.41 7.24
N ASP A 353 -6.13 9.74 7.23
CA ASP A 353 -6.39 10.53 6.03
C ASP A 353 -5.36 10.30 4.92
N THR A 354 -4.09 10.04 5.26
CA THR A 354 -3.03 9.74 4.29
C THR A 354 -3.30 8.43 3.57
N THR A 355 -3.71 7.39 4.31
CA THR A 355 -4.11 6.11 3.72
C THR A 355 -5.39 6.28 2.89
N PHE A 356 -6.34 7.14 3.29
CA PHE A 356 -7.54 7.45 2.50
C PHE A 356 -7.23 8.07 1.16
N ALA A 357 -6.34 9.07 1.14
CA ALA A 357 -6.01 9.82 -0.07
C ALA A 357 -5.44 8.92 -1.18
N ARG A 358 -4.94 7.74 -0.80
CA ARG A 358 -4.40 6.69 -1.68
C ARG A 358 -5.42 5.61 -2.05
N ALA A 359 -6.62 5.67 -1.50
CA ALA A 359 -7.73 4.79 -1.84
C ALA A 359 -8.71 5.45 -2.82
N LYS A 360 -9.18 4.67 -3.80
CA LYS A 360 -10.21 5.07 -4.77
C LYS A 360 -11.36 4.08 -4.74
N PHE A 361 -12.58 4.59 -4.68
CA PHE A 361 -13.79 3.77 -4.66
C PHE A 361 -14.54 3.93 -5.99
N SER A 362 -15.10 2.84 -6.48
CA SER A 362 -15.88 2.82 -7.73
C SER A 362 -16.99 1.77 -7.66
N VAL A 363 -18.10 2.01 -8.36
CA VAL A 363 -19.20 1.04 -8.50
C VAL A 363 -19.29 0.57 -9.94
N SER A 364 -19.62 -0.70 -10.17
CA SER A 364 -19.61 -1.30 -11.51
C SER A 364 -20.90 -1.05 -12.31
N ASN A 365 -21.99 -0.60 -11.69
CA ASN A 365 -23.27 -0.35 -12.35
C ASN A 365 -23.55 1.14 -12.48
N ASN A 366 -23.94 1.58 -13.69
CA ASN A 366 -24.22 2.97 -14.04
C ASN A 366 -25.48 3.56 -13.36
N GLU A 367 -26.37 2.74 -12.82
CA GLU A 367 -27.58 3.16 -12.08
C GLU A 367 -27.28 3.54 -10.62
N VAL A 368 -26.09 3.18 -10.12
CA VAL A 368 -25.61 3.53 -8.78
C VAL A 368 -24.51 4.58 -8.91
N GLU A 369 -24.46 5.53 -7.98
CA GLU A 369 -23.30 6.39 -7.80
C GLU A 369 -22.88 6.48 -6.34
N ILE A 370 -21.59 6.74 -6.15
CA ILE A 370 -21.00 7.00 -4.85
C ILE A 370 -21.24 8.48 -4.54
N GLU A 371 -22.13 8.76 -3.60
CA GLU A 371 -22.43 10.12 -3.18
C GLU A 371 -21.35 10.67 -2.25
N LYS A 372 -20.90 9.83 -1.31
CA LYS A 372 -19.87 10.23 -0.35
C LYS A 372 -19.08 9.03 0.14
N VAL A 373 -17.78 9.23 0.30
CA VAL A 373 -16.90 8.36 1.09
C VAL A 373 -16.07 9.24 2.01
N ASN A 374 -16.04 8.92 3.30
CA ASN A 374 -15.15 9.59 4.25
C ASN A 374 -14.72 8.65 5.38
N PHE A 375 -13.71 9.08 6.15
CA PHE A 375 -13.34 8.42 7.38
C PHE A 375 -14.16 8.90 8.57
N ASN A 376 -14.48 7.99 9.48
CA ASN A 376 -14.88 8.36 10.83
C ASN A 376 -13.66 8.51 11.75
N SER A 377 -13.86 9.09 12.93
CA SER A 377 -12.83 9.31 13.95
C SER A 377 -12.13 8.03 14.45
N ASN A 378 -12.67 6.86 14.13
CA ASN A 378 -12.16 5.56 14.55
C ASN A 378 -11.46 4.80 13.40
N GLY A 379 -11.13 5.49 12.30
CA GLY A 379 -10.44 4.90 11.15
C GLY A 379 -11.28 3.92 10.33
N LYS A 380 -12.62 3.98 10.42
CA LYS A 380 -13.55 3.21 9.58
C LYS A 380 -14.05 4.06 8.41
N ILE A 381 -14.44 3.38 7.34
CA ILE A 381 -14.88 4.03 6.10
C ILE A 381 -16.40 4.16 6.13
N ASN A 382 -16.92 5.37 6.08
CA ASN A 382 -18.34 5.58 5.83
C ASN A 382 -18.56 5.76 4.34
N VAL A 383 -19.50 4.99 3.79
CA VAL A 383 -19.87 5.04 2.38
C VAL A 383 -21.35 5.36 2.29
N GLN A 384 -21.69 6.31 1.43
CA GLN A 384 -23.04 6.69 1.06
C GLN A 384 -23.19 6.46 -0.44
N LEU A 385 -24.17 5.64 -0.81
CA LEU A 385 -24.48 5.31 -2.20
C LEU A 385 -25.88 5.80 -2.52
N LYS A 386 -26.13 6.17 -3.78
CA LYS A 386 -27.47 6.52 -4.24
C LYS A 386 -27.81 5.84 -5.56
N LEU A 387 -29.09 5.56 -5.73
CA LEU A 387 -29.66 5.24 -7.04
C LEU A 387 -29.82 6.55 -7.83
N LYS A 388 -29.32 6.59 -9.07
CA LYS A 388 -29.47 7.76 -9.94
C LYS A 388 -30.93 8.04 -10.28
N ASN A 389 -31.72 6.98 -10.44
CA ASN A 389 -33.16 7.09 -10.59
C ASN A 389 -33.83 7.15 -9.20
N GLN A 390 -34.28 8.34 -8.80
CA GLN A 390 -34.93 8.54 -7.50
C GLN A 390 -36.30 7.87 -7.38
N THR A 391 -36.94 7.49 -8.50
CA THR A 391 -38.22 6.78 -8.51
C THR A 391 -38.07 5.27 -8.66
N ALA A 392 -36.84 4.74 -8.52
CA ALA A 392 -36.61 3.30 -8.59
C ALA A 392 -37.42 2.58 -7.49
N THR A 393 -38.10 1.51 -7.87
CA THR A 393 -38.86 0.65 -6.95
C THR A 393 -38.16 -0.68 -6.69
N GLN A 394 -37.11 -0.99 -7.46
CA GLN A 394 -36.36 -2.24 -7.39
C GLN A 394 -34.94 -1.98 -6.86
N PRO A 395 -34.37 -2.92 -6.09
CA PRO A 395 -32.97 -2.85 -5.69
C PRO A 395 -32.04 -3.07 -6.88
N VAL A 396 -30.89 -2.39 -6.86
CA VAL A 396 -29.81 -2.64 -7.83
C VAL A 396 -28.70 -3.43 -7.15
N VAL A 397 -28.41 -4.62 -7.68
CA VAL A 397 -27.25 -5.43 -7.28
C VAL A 397 -26.05 -5.03 -8.14
N THR A 398 -24.94 -4.69 -7.50
CA THR A 398 -23.71 -4.24 -8.17
C THR A 398 -22.48 -4.60 -7.33
N THR A 399 -21.32 -4.13 -7.74
CA THR A 399 -20.05 -4.34 -7.04
C THR A 399 -19.45 -2.99 -6.67
N LEU A 400 -19.05 -2.84 -5.41
CA LEU A 400 -18.21 -1.73 -4.95
C LEU A 400 -16.77 -2.22 -4.92
N THR A 401 -15.91 -1.51 -5.63
CA THR A 401 -14.48 -1.78 -5.72
C THR A 401 -13.70 -0.69 -5.00
N ALA A 402 -12.83 -1.10 -4.09
CA ALA A 402 -11.83 -0.28 -3.44
C ALA A 402 -10.45 -0.60 -4.04
N ASN A 403 -9.83 0.38 -4.68
CA ASN A 403 -8.48 0.32 -5.19
C ASN A 403 -7.57 1.12 -4.27
N TYR A 404 -6.51 0.50 -3.76
CA TYR A 404 -5.49 1.15 -2.96
C TYR A 404 -4.16 1.13 -3.73
N LYS A 405 -3.50 2.28 -3.83
CA LYS A 405 -2.19 2.38 -4.46
C LYS A 405 -1.27 3.36 -3.72
N ASP A 406 -0.09 2.90 -3.35
CA ASP A 406 1.01 3.72 -2.85
C ASP A 406 2.34 3.34 -3.53
N ASP A 407 3.45 3.89 -3.05
CA ASP A 407 4.79 3.67 -3.62
C ASP A 407 5.27 2.20 -3.54
N TYR A 408 4.60 1.38 -2.73
CA TYR A 408 5.02 0.04 -2.35
C TYR A 408 3.95 -1.04 -2.58
N ASN A 409 2.70 -0.65 -2.78
CA ASN A 409 1.55 -1.54 -2.84
C ASN A 409 0.54 -1.08 -3.88
N GLU A 410 0.02 -2.03 -4.65
CA GLU A 410 -1.17 -1.84 -5.48
C GLU A 410 -2.12 -3.01 -5.25
N LYS A 411 -3.33 -2.71 -4.77
CA LYS A 411 -4.35 -3.72 -4.44
C LYS A 411 -5.72 -3.25 -4.88
N SER A 412 -6.52 -4.19 -5.36
CA SER A 412 -7.92 -3.99 -5.69
C SER A 412 -8.75 -5.04 -4.96
N LYS A 413 -9.83 -4.61 -4.30
CA LYS A 413 -10.81 -5.51 -3.71
C LYS A 413 -12.21 -5.07 -4.09
N SER A 414 -12.99 -6.04 -4.50
CA SER A 414 -14.36 -5.87 -4.95
C SER A 414 -15.29 -6.67 -4.05
N PHE A 415 -16.45 -6.11 -3.73
CA PHE A 415 -17.48 -6.76 -2.93
C PHE A 415 -18.87 -6.48 -3.51
N ASN A 416 -19.74 -7.48 -3.45
CA ASN A 416 -21.10 -7.34 -3.93
C ASN A 416 -21.91 -6.48 -2.96
N ILE A 417 -22.70 -5.59 -3.53
CA ILE A 417 -23.57 -4.67 -2.79
C ILE A 417 -24.97 -4.68 -3.41
N LYS A 418 -25.96 -4.35 -2.59
CA LYS A 418 -27.35 -4.19 -3.02
C LYS A 418 -27.84 -2.83 -2.56
N VAL A 419 -28.21 -1.94 -3.49
CA VAL A 419 -28.69 -0.59 -3.17
C VAL A 419 -30.21 -0.56 -3.28
N LEU A 420 -30.88 -0.30 -2.15
CA LEU A 420 -32.33 -0.27 -1.98
C LEU A 420 -32.85 1.18 -2.17
N PRO A 421 -34.00 1.38 -2.84
CA PRO A 421 -34.62 2.70 -2.91
C PRO A 421 -35.20 3.13 -1.55
N LYS A 422 -35.25 4.45 -1.29
CA LYS A 422 -35.66 5.02 0.00
C LYS A 422 -37.16 4.87 0.25
N SER A 423 -37.94 4.90 -0.82
CA SER A 423 -39.40 4.86 -0.86
C SER A 423 -39.94 3.47 -1.23
N PHE A 424 -39.20 2.40 -0.94
CA PHE A 424 -39.57 1.05 -1.37
C PHE A 424 -40.97 0.62 -0.91
N ILE A 425 -41.41 1.08 0.27
CA ILE A 425 -42.72 0.81 0.86
C ILE A 425 -43.79 1.85 0.51
N THR A 426 -43.43 3.03 0.04
CA THR A 426 -44.39 4.11 -0.26
C THR A 426 -45.34 3.69 -1.37
N GLY A 427 -46.64 3.84 -1.16
CA GLY A 427 -47.66 3.44 -2.13
C GLY A 427 -48.88 2.78 -1.48
N ASN A 428 -49.77 2.29 -2.34
CA ASN A 428 -50.98 1.58 -1.95
C ASN A 428 -50.73 0.08 -1.94
N TRP A 429 -51.30 -0.60 -0.96
CA TRP A 429 -51.12 -2.01 -0.70
C TRP A 429 -52.47 -2.64 -0.41
N LYS A 430 -52.75 -3.80 -1.00
CA LYS A 430 -53.96 -4.59 -0.83
C LYS A 430 -53.68 -5.77 0.09
N LEU A 431 -54.57 -6.02 1.05
CA LEU A 431 -54.49 -7.20 1.91
C LEU A 431 -54.60 -8.47 1.07
N LEU A 432 -53.72 -9.44 1.33
CA LEU A 432 -53.77 -10.77 0.75
C LEU A 432 -54.21 -11.83 1.76
N GLN A 433 -53.76 -11.72 3.01
CA GLN A 433 -53.94 -12.78 4.01
C GLN A 433 -53.79 -12.25 5.44
N ILE A 434 -54.49 -12.86 6.39
CA ILE A 434 -54.21 -12.81 7.82
C ILE A 434 -53.50 -14.10 8.21
N VAL A 435 -52.22 -14.00 8.60
CA VAL A 435 -51.31 -15.16 8.70
C VAL A 435 -51.60 -16.03 9.92
N ASP A 436 -51.97 -15.42 11.05
CA ASP A 436 -52.19 -16.16 12.30
C ASP A 436 -53.40 -17.11 12.22
N GLU A 437 -54.28 -16.89 11.25
CA GLU A 437 -55.49 -17.69 11.02
C GLU A 437 -55.46 -18.45 9.68
N ASP A 438 -54.39 -18.30 8.88
CA ASP A 438 -54.26 -18.79 7.50
C ASP A 438 -55.39 -18.32 6.55
N VAL A 439 -56.07 -17.20 6.88
CA VAL A 439 -57.27 -16.74 6.18
C VAL A 439 -56.94 -15.86 4.96
N PRO A 440 -57.33 -16.27 3.72
CA PRO A 440 -57.18 -15.43 2.54
C PRO A 440 -58.13 -14.22 2.59
N ALA A 441 -57.63 -13.07 2.15
CA ALA A 441 -58.46 -11.87 2.00
C ALA A 441 -59.31 -11.94 0.73
N ASP A 442 -60.43 -11.22 0.74
CA ASP A 442 -61.46 -11.18 -0.29
C ASP A 442 -62.19 -12.53 -0.54
N GLU A 443 -62.08 -13.46 0.41
CA GLU A 443 -62.73 -14.77 0.38
C GLU A 443 -63.45 -15.03 1.71
N TRP A 444 -64.52 -15.85 1.68
CA TRP A 444 -65.19 -16.29 2.90
C TRP A 444 -64.46 -17.51 3.45
N GLU A 445 -63.90 -17.39 4.65
CA GLU A 445 -63.44 -18.54 5.40
C GLU A 445 -64.63 -19.17 6.12
N VAL A 446 -64.85 -20.45 5.89
CA VAL A 446 -65.95 -21.20 6.50
C VAL A 446 -65.40 -21.91 7.72
N ASP A 447 -65.78 -21.44 8.91
CA ASP A 447 -65.43 -22.13 10.16
C ASP A 447 -66.05 -23.53 10.21
N GLU A 448 -65.35 -24.49 10.80
CA GLU A 448 -65.87 -25.84 10.94
C GLU A 448 -67.02 -25.83 11.97
N PRO A 449 -68.21 -26.35 11.63
CA PRO A 449 -69.31 -26.40 12.59
C PRO A 449 -68.91 -27.23 13.82
N THR A 450 -69.11 -26.69 15.02
CA THR A 450 -68.76 -27.31 16.32
C THR A 450 -69.60 -28.54 16.71
N GLY A 451 -70.11 -29.30 15.73
CA GLY A 451 -71.08 -30.38 15.90
C GLY A 451 -72.53 -29.87 16.00
N CYS A 452 -73.50 -30.78 15.87
CA CYS A 452 -74.91 -30.45 16.02
C CYS A 452 -75.48 -31.03 17.33
N PRO A 453 -76.21 -30.24 18.14
CA PRO A 453 -76.45 -28.81 17.99
C PRO A 453 -75.18 -27.97 18.23
N GLY A 454 -75.04 -26.84 17.53
CA GLY A 454 -73.83 -26.02 17.61
C GLY A 454 -73.93 -24.69 16.86
N GLN A 455 -72.80 -24.00 16.75
CA GLN A 455 -72.67 -22.68 16.13
C GLN A 455 -71.53 -22.69 15.11
N ARG A 456 -71.62 -21.83 14.10
CA ARG A 456 -70.59 -21.60 13.08
C ARG A 456 -70.53 -20.13 12.74
N GLU A 457 -69.32 -19.59 12.60
CA GLU A 457 -69.08 -18.22 12.19
C GLU A 457 -68.20 -18.20 10.94
N ASP A 458 -68.73 -17.80 9.79
CA ASP A 458 -67.89 -17.61 8.60
C ASP A 458 -67.31 -16.19 8.64
N TYR A 459 -66.04 -16.02 8.27
CA TYR A 459 -65.35 -14.73 8.32
C TYR A 459 -64.96 -14.25 6.92
N PHE A 460 -64.99 -12.93 6.70
CA PHE A 460 -64.49 -12.31 5.47
C PHE A 460 -63.70 -11.07 5.81
N TYR A 461 -62.48 -11.00 5.27
CA TYR A 461 -61.59 -9.85 5.45
C TYR A 461 -61.26 -9.21 4.12
N SER A 462 -61.22 -7.88 4.09
CA SER A 462 -60.61 -7.12 2.98
C SER A 462 -59.87 -5.94 3.56
N GLY A 463 -58.87 -5.41 2.87
CA GLY A 463 -58.16 -4.26 3.39
C GLY A 463 -57.18 -3.61 2.44
N VAL A 464 -56.84 -2.37 2.76
CA VAL A 464 -55.82 -1.59 2.06
C VAL A 464 -54.95 -0.82 3.04
N ALA A 465 -53.65 -0.79 2.78
CA ALA A 465 -52.69 0.05 3.48
C ALA A 465 -52.08 1.08 2.52
N VAL A 466 -51.88 2.31 2.99
CA VAL A 466 -51.23 3.40 2.27
C VAL A 466 -50.03 3.84 3.09
N PHE A 467 -48.84 3.69 2.52
CA PHE A 467 -47.60 4.13 3.13
C PHE A 467 -47.14 5.41 2.44
N THR A 468 -46.77 6.41 3.24
CA THR A 468 -46.00 7.58 2.83
C THR A 468 -44.59 7.49 3.43
N ASP A 469 -43.74 8.46 3.10
CA ASP A 469 -42.38 8.51 3.66
C ASP A 469 -42.35 8.67 5.19
N THR A 470 -43.43 9.18 5.80
CA THR A 470 -43.50 9.49 7.24
C THR A 470 -44.65 8.82 7.97
N THR A 471 -45.68 8.35 7.27
CA THR A 471 -46.88 7.78 7.88
C THR A 471 -47.38 6.52 7.19
N MET A 472 -48.16 5.74 7.91
CA MET A 472 -48.96 4.65 7.37
C MET A 472 -50.42 4.89 7.75
N LYS A 473 -51.33 4.71 6.79
CA LYS A 473 -52.77 4.56 7.04
C LYS A 473 -53.21 3.18 6.59
N PHE A 474 -53.95 2.47 7.43
CA PHE A 474 -54.43 1.13 7.11
C PHE A 474 -55.91 1.00 7.42
N ASN A 475 -56.68 0.40 6.50
CA ASN A 475 -58.09 0.12 6.67
C ASN A 475 -58.34 -1.39 6.43
N ILE A 476 -58.79 -2.12 7.45
CA ILE A 476 -59.38 -3.47 7.31
C ILE A 476 -60.88 -3.32 7.37
N SER A 477 -61.59 -4.06 6.53
CA SER A 477 -63.01 -4.30 6.67
C SER A 477 -63.24 -5.78 6.98
N GLU A 478 -63.96 -6.06 8.06
CA GLU A 478 -64.35 -7.43 8.46
C GLU A 478 -65.87 -7.62 8.38
N LYS A 479 -66.28 -8.87 8.11
CA LYS A 479 -67.68 -9.35 8.15
C LYS A 479 -67.72 -10.75 8.72
N TYR A 480 -68.80 -11.06 9.44
CA TYR A 480 -69.08 -12.39 9.96
C TYR A 480 -70.44 -12.90 9.46
N ARG A 481 -70.60 -14.20 9.25
CA ARG A 481 -71.92 -14.84 9.08
C ARG A 481 -72.11 -15.84 10.19
N TYR A 482 -73.11 -15.61 11.03
CA TYR A 482 -73.42 -16.49 12.14
C TYR A 482 -74.53 -17.46 11.79
N TYR A 483 -74.29 -18.74 12.09
CA TYR A 483 -75.25 -19.82 11.95
C TYR A 483 -75.41 -20.54 13.28
N ARG A 484 -76.67 -20.76 13.71
CA ARG A 484 -77.00 -21.65 14.82
C ARG A 484 -77.76 -22.87 14.31
N TYR A 485 -77.32 -24.05 14.72
CA TYR A 485 -77.91 -25.32 14.30
C TYR A 485 -78.68 -25.97 15.45
N ASP A 486 -79.84 -26.55 15.15
CA ASP A 486 -80.57 -27.41 16.09
C ASP A 486 -79.93 -28.81 16.19
N ALA A 487 -80.53 -29.68 17.00
CA ALA A 487 -80.07 -31.05 17.19
C ALA A 487 -80.19 -31.92 15.92
N GLN A 488 -80.92 -31.46 14.90
CA GLN A 488 -81.08 -32.09 13.60
C GLN A 488 -80.22 -31.44 12.50
N CYS A 489 -79.28 -30.55 12.88
CA CYS A 489 -78.43 -29.78 11.98
C CYS A 489 -79.19 -28.80 11.06
N ASN A 490 -80.40 -28.39 11.40
CA ASN A 490 -81.07 -27.32 10.66
C ASN A 490 -80.60 -25.96 11.18
N VAL A 491 -80.35 -25.02 10.27
CA VAL A 491 -80.10 -23.62 10.62
C VAL A 491 -81.37 -23.04 11.23
N VAL A 492 -81.35 -22.81 12.54
CA VAL A 492 -82.45 -22.18 13.29
C VAL A 492 -82.23 -20.69 13.52
N GLU A 493 -81.01 -20.20 13.29
CA GLU A 493 -80.68 -18.78 13.34
C GLU A 493 -79.60 -18.49 12.31
N TYR A 494 -79.83 -17.45 11.51
CA TYR A 494 -78.83 -16.90 10.61
C TYR A 494 -78.75 -15.39 10.87
N LYS A 495 -77.55 -14.87 11.08
CA LYS A 495 -77.28 -13.44 11.15
C LYS A 495 -76.14 -13.10 10.22
N GLU A 496 -76.38 -12.15 9.33
CA GLU A 496 -75.35 -11.47 8.56
C GLU A 496 -75.43 -9.98 8.93
N PRO A 497 -74.33 -9.36 9.40
CA PRO A 497 -74.30 -7.96 9.70
C PRO A 497 -74.51 -7.16 8.41
N THR A 498 -75.31 -6.11 8.49
CA THR A 498 -75.61 -5.23 7.34
C THR A 498 -74.47 -4.25 7.02
N GLY A 499 -73.35 -4.31 7.74
CA GLY A 499 -72.24 -3.37 7.63
C GLY A 499 -70.89 -4.04 7.83
N TRP A 500 -69.84 -3.36 7.40
CA TRP A 500 -68.46 -3.74 7.69
C TRP A 500 -68.02 -3.10 9.00
N GLN A 501 -67.27 -3.83 9.81
CA GLN A 501 -66.41 -3.19 10.80
C GLN A 501 -65.16 -2.70 10.09
N VAL A 502 -64.93 -1.38 10.06
CA VAL A 502 -63.71 -0.81 9.44
C VAL A 502 -62.72 -0.44 10.54
N ILE A 503 -61.58 -1.12 10.58
CA ILE A 503 -60.47 -0.78 11.48
C ILE A 503 -59.56 0.20 10.74
N THR A 504 -59.50 1.46 11.19
CA THR A 504 -58.56 2.45 10.62
C THR A 504 -57.40 2.68 11.57
N ALA A 505 -56.16 2.46 11.13
CA ALA A 505 -54.94 2.74 11.90
C ALA A 505 -54.07 3.82 11.25
N ASN A 506 -53.54 4.76 12.03
CA ASN A 506 -52.54 5.74 11.58
C ASN A 506 -51.25 5.59 12.40
N HIS A 507 -50.10 5.54 11.74
CA HIS A 507 -48.78 5.39 12.38
C HIS A 507 -47.76 6.40 11.86
N ASN A 508 -46.76 6.66 12.68
CA ASN A 508 -45.49 7.28 12.27
C ASN A 508 -44.49 6.20 11.86
N ASN A 509 -43.64 6.52 10.88
CA ASN A 509 -42.70 5.58 10.27
C ASN A 509 -41.26 5.82 10.76
N ILE A 510 -40.58 4.79 11.27
CA ILE A 510 -39.14 4.80 11.58
C ILE A 510 -38.47 3.58 10.95
N ILE A 511 -37.47 3.79 10.09
CA ILE A 511 -36.77 2.68 9.39
C ILE A 511 -35.61 2.19 10.25
N GLU A 512 -35.60 0.89 10.58
CA GLU A 512 -34.54 0.23 11.33
C GLU A 512 -34.18 -1.12 10.69
N SER A 513 -32.95 -1.26 10.18
CA SER A 513 -32.35 -2.57 9.81
C SER A 513 -33.26 -3.50 8.97
N ASN A 514 -33.77 -3.01 7.84
CA ASN A 514 -34.69 -3.68 6.91
C ASN A 514 -36.15 -3.85 7.39
N ASN A 515 -36.48 -3.34 8.57
CA ASN A 515 -37.86 -3.26 9.03
C ASN A 515 -38.30 -1.80 9.06
N LEU A 516 -39.55 -1.54 8.71
CA LEU A 516 -40.20 -0.29 9.07
C LEU A 516 -40.88 -0.51 10.43
N LYS A 517 -40.44 0.19 11.45
CA LYS A 517 -41.11 0.26 12.75
C LYS A 517 -42.19 1.33 12.71
N LEU A 518 -43.37 0.97 13.17
CA LEU A 518 -44.53 1.84 13.29
C LEU A 518 -44.68 2.30 14.73
N THR A 519 -44.76 3.61 14.95
CA THR A 519 -44.94 4.23 16.27
C THR A 519 -46.21 5.07 16.32
N ASP A 520 -46.67 5.37 17.54
CA ASP A 520 -47.82 6.25 17.80
C ASP A 520 -49.12 5.80 17.09
N GLY A 521 -49.28 4.49 16.94
CA GLY A 521 -50.40 3.90 16.24
C GLY A 521 -51.72 4.19 16.92
N LYS A 522 -52.68 4.78 16.21
CA LYS A 522 -54.05 5.00 16.71
C LYS A 522 -55.07 4.37 15.81
N GLY A 523 -55.97 3.60 16.43
CA GLY A 523 -57.00 2.81 15.79
C GLY A 523 -58.40 3.28 16.17
N ASN A 524 -59.35 3.16 15.24
CA ASN A 524 -60.77 3.15 15.60
C ASN A 524 -61.57 2.16 14.76
N ASN A 525 -62.72 1.73 15.28
CA ASN A 525 -63.74 1.03 14.50
C ASN A 525 -65.03 1.85 14.32
N ASN A 526 -65.93 1.32 13.49
CA ASN A 526 -67.21 1.98 13.18
C ASN A 526 -68.18 2.07 14.38
N ASP A 527 -67.96 1.26 15.43
CA ASP A 527 -68.71 1.31 16.68
C ASP A 527 -68.15 2.32 17.69
N GLY A 528 -67.10 3.07 17.29
CA GLY A 528 -66.52 4.14 18.10
C GLY A 528 -65.49 3.68 19.13
N TYR A 529 -65.08 2.41 19.11
CA TYR A 529 -63.97 1.93 19.92
C TYR A 529 -62.66 2.48 19.40
N ASN A 530 -61.81 2.97 20.30
CA ASN A 530 -60.49 3.51 19.98
C ASN A 530 -59.40 2.65 20.62
N TRP A 531 -58.33 2.39 19.88
CA TRP A 531 -57.18 1.62 20.36
C TRP A 531 -55.88 2.38 20.15
N ASN A 532 -54.89 2.07 20.98
CA ASN A 532 -53.50 2.44 20.72
C ASN A 532 -52.75 1.17 20.31
N PHE A 533 -52.07 1.21 19.18
CA PHE A 533 -51.22 0.12 18.71
C PHE A 533 -49.80 0.32 19.22
N ASN A 534 -49.21 -0.77 19.70
CA ASN A 534 -47.82 -0.77 20.12
C ASN A 534 -46.98 -1.64 19.18
N ASN A 535 -45.75 -1.19 18.88
CA ASN A 535 -44.71 -2.01 18.26
C ASN A 535 -45.08 -2.65 16.91
N GLY A 536 -45.67 -1.88 15.99
CA GLY A 536 -45.89 -2.38 14.63
C GLY A 536 -44.55 -2.56 13.89
N ILE A 537 -44.37 -3.69 13.20
CA ILE A 537 -43.20 -4.01 12.40
C ILE A 537 -43.69 -4.40 11.01
N VAL A 538 -43.25 -3.65 10.00
CA VAL A 538 -43.41 -4.02 8.60
C VAL A 538 -42.10 -4.64 8.13
N LYS A 539 -42.20 -5.90 7.71
CA LYS A 539 -41.12 -6.64 7.10
C LYS A 539 -41.36 -6.76 5.61
N ILE A 540 -40.34 -6.43 4.84
CA ILE A 540 -40.37 -6.61 3.39
C ILE A 540 -40.17 -8.09 3.08
N LEU A 541 -41.14 -8.71 2.40
CA LEU A 541 -41.01 -10.08 1.89
C LEU A 541 -40.39 -10.06 0.49
N ASP A 542 -40.92 -9.20 -0.39
CA ASP A 542 -40.40 -8.93 -1.74
C ASP A 542 -40.86 -7.52 -2.23
N PRO A 543 -40.46 -7.04 -3.43
CA PRO A 543 -40.85 -5.72 -3.95
C PRO A 543 -42.33 -5.43 -4.12
N ASN A 544 -43.13 -6.48 -4.20
CA ASN A 544 -44.57 -6.41 -4.35
C ASN A 544 -45.29 -7.03 -3.14
N LYS A 545 -44.59 -7.49 -2.10
CA LYS A 545 -45.19 -8.06 -0.89
C LYS A 545 -44.52 -7.63 0.41
N ILE A 546 -45.34 -7.26 1.39
CA ILE A 546 -44.90 -6.95 2.76
C ILE A 546 -45.69 -7.77 3.76
N SER A 547 -45.11 -8.05 4.92
CA SER A 547 -45.86 -8.48 6.10
C SER A 547 -45.88 -7.35 7.12
N LEU A 548 -47.02 -7.18 7.79
CA LEU A 548 -47.22 -6.24 8.87
C LEU A 548 -47.58 -7.05 10.12
N THR A 549 -46.79 -6.92 11.16
CA THR A 549 -47.13 -7.44 12.49
C THR A 549 -47.39 -6.26 13.40
N TYR A 550 -48.51 -6.24 14.13
CA TYR A 550 -48.71 -5.27 15.20
C TYR A 550 -49.52 -5.89 16.33
N SER A 551 -49.38 -5.32 17.53
CA SER A 551 -50.19 -5.72 18.68
C SER A 551 -51.03 -4.57 19.22
N TYR A 552 -52.21 -4.91 19.73
CA TYR A 552 -53.11 -3.99 20.42
C TYR A 552 -53.77 -4.67 21.61
N HIS A 553 -54.27 -3.86 22.54
CA HIS A 553 -55.05 -4.34 23.66
C HIS A 553 -56.54 -4.18 23.33
N ASP A 554 -57.29 -5.28 23.29
CA ASP A 554 -58.72 -5.25 22.94
C ASP A 554 -59.62 -4.80 24.11
N GLY A 555 -59.06 -4.82 25.32
CA GLY A 555 -59.71 -4.48 26.59
C GLY A 555 -59.56 -5.58 27.63
N TYR A 556 -59.25 -6.80 27.20
CA TYR A 556 -59.06 -7.99 28.02
C TYR A 556 -57.64 -8.55 27.89
N GLU A 557 -57.08 -8.57 26.68
CA GLU A 557 -55.75 -9.14 26.41
C GLU A 557 -54.98 -8.39 25.33
N LEU A 558 -53.69 -8.73 25.20
CA LEU A 558 -52.82 -8.28 24.11
C LEU A 558 -52.99 -9.22 22.93
N VAL A 559 -53.58 -8.71 21.84
CA VAL A 559 -53.75 -9.43 20.58
C VAL A 559 -52.60 -9.05 19.65
N GLU A 560 -51.91 -10.03 19.09
CA GLU A 560 -50.91 -9.86 18.04
C GLU A 560 -51.51 -10.35 16.73
N MET A 561 -51.41 -9.52 15.68
CA MET A 561 -51.96 -9.82 14.36
C MET A 561 -50.87 -9.68 13.32
N MET A 562 -50.80 -10.65 12.40
CA MET A 562 -49.93 -10.62 11.24
C MET A 562 -50.72 -10.59 9.92
N TYR A 563 -50.44 -9.59 9.09
CA TYR A 563 -51.06 -9.37 7.79
C TYR A 563 -50.04 -9.48 6.67
N VAL A 564 -50.44 -10.00 5.52
CA VAL A 564 -49.65 -9.94 4.28
C VAL A 564 -50.35 -9.04 3.28
N PHE A 565 -49.59 -8.12 2.68
CA PHE A 565 -50.10 -7.25 1.62
C PHE A 565 -49.35 -7.46 0.32
N ALA A 566 -50.04 -7.19 -0.79
CA ALA A 566 -49.46 -6.97 -2.10
C ALA A 566 -49.55 -5.51 -2.52
N ARG A 567 -48.57 -5.02 -3.26
CA ARG A 567 -48.61 -3.66 -3.83
C ARG A 567 -49.73 -3.56 -4.87
N GLN A 568 -50.50 -2.45 -4.84
CA GLN A 568 -51.54 -2.15 -5.83
C GLN A 568 -51.00 -1.48 -7.09
#